data_AF-A0A8D8I6V4-F1
#
_entry.id   AF-A0A8D8I6V4-F1
#
_cell.length_a   1.000
_cell.length_b   1.000
_cell.length_c   1.000
_cell.angle_alpha   90.00
_cell.angle_beta   90.00
_cell.angle_gamma   90.00
#
_symmetry.space_group_name_H-M   'P 1'
#
loop_
_entity.id
_entity.type
_entity.pdbx_description
1 polymer ?
#
loop_
_entity_poly.entity_id
_entity_poly.type
_entity_poly.pdbx_seq_one_letter_code
_entity_poly.pdbx_strand_id
1 'polypeptide(L)'
;MTSVFDSIDSTVFQSYCFWCAALVIKMLVMSVLTGLKRHAKKAFANPEDAKVNKVKVVTNDPDVERVRRAHLNDLENIPLFFAIGFLYILTGPSATLAVNLFRIVGISRIVHTLVYAVVVIPQPARGLAWMGAYFPTWYMAVKVLLAFI
;
A
#
# COMPACT_ATOMS: atom_id res chain seq x y z
N MET A 1 -37.44 -4.21 -0.39
CA MET A 1 -36.28 -3.94 -1.27
C MET A 1 -35.04 -4.36 -0.49
N THR A 2 -34.33 -5.37 -0.94
CA THR A 2 -33.01 -5.71 -0.41
C THR A 2 -32.03 -4.62 -0.83
N SER A 3 -31.28 -4.07 0.12
CA SER A 3 -30.21 -3.11 -0.17
C SER A 3 -29.07 -3.81 -0.90
N VAL A 4 -28.31 -3.09 -1.72
CA VAL A 4 -27.07 -3.61 -2.35
C VAL A 4 -26.13 -4.18 -1.28
N PHE A 5 -26.09 -3.56 -0.10
CA PHE A 5 -25.27 -4.00 1.02
C PHE A 5 -25.72 -5.33 1.63
N ASP A 6 -27.00 -5.69 1.52
CA ASP A 6 -27.52 -6.96 2.05
C ASP A 6 -27.09 -8.16 1.19
N SER A 7 -26.68 -7.90 -0.05
CA SER A 7 -26.22 -8.91 -1.01
C SER A 7 -24.72 -9.20 -0.97
N ILE A 8 -23.97 -8.47 -0.12
CA ILE A 8 -22.52 -8.62 -0.01
C ILE A 8 -22.19 -9.91 0.75
N ASP A 9 -21.35 -10.76 0.15
CA ASP A 9 -20.79 -11.92 0.81
C ASP A 9 -19.94 -11.50 2.03
N SER A 10 -20.29 -12.02 3.21
CA SER A 10 -19.66 -11.67 4.47
C SER A 10 -18.18 -12.07 4.52
N THR A 11 -17.80 -13.17 3.88
CA THR A 11 -16.42 -13.65 3.80
C THR A 11 -15.57 -12.69 2.98
N VAL A 12 -16.12 -12.22 1.85
CA VAL A 12 -15.45 -11.24 0.98
C VAL A 12 -15.25 -9.93 1.72
N PHE A 13 -16.30 -9.42 2.37
CA PHE A 13 -16.24 -8.17 3.12
C PHE A 13 -15.25 -8.23 4.28
N GLN A 14 -15.26 -9.31 5.08
CA GLN A 14 -14.31 -9.50 6.17
C GLN A 14 -12.86 -9.55 5.65
N SER A 15 -12.62 -10.26 4.55
CA SER A 15 -11.29 -10.32 3.94
C SER A 15 -10.83 -8.95 3.43
N TYR A 16 -11.72 -8.17 2.82
CA TYR A 16 -11.42 -6.82 2.37
C TYR A 16 -11.05 -5.91 3.55
N CYS A 17 -11.86 -5.89 4.61
CA CYS A 17 -11.61 -5.11 5.81
C CYS A 17 -10.27 -5.47 6.47
N PHE A 18 -9.97 -6.77 6.57
CA PHE A 18 -8.69 -7.24 7.11
C PHE A 18 -7.50 -6.71 6.31
N TRP A 19 -7.51 -6.85 4.98
CA TRP A 19 -6.40 -6.39 4.14
C TRP A 19 -6.29 -4.87 4.09
N CYS A 20 -7.41 -4.14 4.14
CA CYS A 20 -7.38 -2.69 4.28
C CYS A 20 -6.71 -2.26 5.59
N ALA A 21 -7.14 -2.83 6.72
CA ALA A 21 -6.56 -2.52 8.02
C ALA A 21 -5.06 -2.86 8.08
N ALA A 22 -4.66 -4.03 7.55
CA ALA A 22 -3.26 -4.43 7.48
C ALA A 22 -2.41 -3.45 6.67
N LEU A 23 -2.91 -3.00 5.51
CA LEU A 23 -2.22 -2.03 4.66
C LEU A 23 -2.16 -0.62 5.28
N VAL A 24 -3.20 -0.19 5.99
CA VAL A 24 -3.19 1.07 6.75
C VAL A 24 -2.11 1.02 7.83
N ILE A 25 -2.07 -0.04 8.64
CA ILE A 25 -1.04 -0.23 9.68
C ILE A 25 0.35 -0.17 9.04
N LYS A 26 0.55 -0.86 7.91
CA LYS A 26 1.80 -0.86 7.16
C LYS A 26 2.22 0.56 6.71
N MET A 27 1.28 1.40 6.26
CA MET A 27 1.57 2.79 5.87
C MET A 27 1.93 3.66 7.08
N LEU A 28 1.26 3.48 8.22
CA LEU A 28 1.60 4.16 9.47
C LEU A 28 3.04 3.82 9.92
N VAL A 29 3.41 2.53 9.84
CA VAL A 29 4.78 2.06 10.14
C VAL A 29 5.81 2.71 9.20
N MET A 30 5.48 2.93 7.92
CA MET A 30 6.39 3.59 6.97
C MET A 30 6.68 5.05 7.33
N SER A 31 5.70 5.76 7.90
CA SER A 31 5.92 7.11 8.43
C SER A 31 6.93 7.10 9.58
N VAL A 32 6.76 6.18 10.54
CA VAL A 32 7.68 6.01 11.66
C VAL A 32 9.09 5.63 11.17
N LEU A 33 9.21 4.69 10.23
CA LEU A 33 10.49 4.28 9.66
C LEU A 33 11.23 5.45 8.99
N THR A 34 10.50 6.33 8.31
CA THR A 34 11.08 7.55 7.72
C THR A 34 11.65 8.45 8.81
N GLY A 35 10.91 8.70 9.89
CA GLY A 35 11.38 9.47 11.04
C GLY A 35 12.64 8.87 11.68
N LEU A 36 12.62 7.56 11.95
CA LEU A 36 13.79 6.85 12.51
C LEU A 36 15.02 6.97 11.62
N LYS A 37 14.88 6.86 10.29
CA LYS A 37 16.00 7.05 9.36
C LYS A 37 16.51 8.48 9.35
N ARG A 38 15.64 9.49 9.42
CA ARG A 38 16.06 10.90 9.54
C ARG A 38 16.87 11.14 10.80
N HIS A 39 16.43 10.62 11.94
CA HIS A 39 17.19 10.72 13.20
C HIS A 39 18.53 9.97 13.12
N ALA A 40 18.54 8.72 12.63
CA ALA A 40 19.75 7.92 12.53
C ALA A 40 20.82 8.56 11.61
N LYS A 41 20.38 9.20 10.51
CA LYS A 41 21.27 9.87 9.54
C LYS A 41 21.52 11.35 9.85
N LYS A 42 20.88 11.89 10.88
CA LYS A 42 20.82 13.33 11.17
C LYS A 42 20.43 14.16 9.93
N ALA A 43 19.54 13.61 9.11
CA ALA A 43 19.11 14.17 7.84
C ALA A 43 17.71 14.78 7.96
N PHE A 44 17.66 16.00 8.49
CA PHE A 44 16.42 16.74 8.69
C PHE A 44 16.16 17.68 7.52
N ALA A 45 14.94 17.63 6.99
CA ALA A 45 14.53 18.45 5.84
C ALA A 45 14.19 19.88 6.26
N ASN A 46 13.71 20.07 7.49
CA ASN A 46 13.26 21.37 7.94
C ASN A 46 14.35 22.10 8.76
N PRO A 47 14.49 23.43 8.62
CA PRO A 47 15.50 24.21 9.34
C PRO A 47 15.37 24.17 10.87
N GLU A 48 14.16 24.10 11.40
CA GLU A 48 13.90 24.04 12.84
C GLU A 48 14.43 22.74 13.46
N ASP A 49 14.17 21.60 12.82
CA ASP A 49 14.65 20.29 13.26
C ASP A 49 16.17 20.20 13.17
N ALA A 50 16.74 20.73 12.08
CA ALA A 50 18.18 20.79 11.87
C ALA A 50 18.86 21.65 12.95
N LYS A 51 18.26 22.80 13.30
CA LYS A 51 18.75 23.70 14.36
C LYS A 51 18.71 23.04 15.74
N VAL A 52 17.61 22.37 16.10
CA VAL A 52 17.48 21.64 17.38
C VAL A 52 18.54 20.55 17.49
N ASN A 53 18.82 19.84 16.40
CA ASN A 53 19.80 18.76 16.36
C ASN A 53 21.24 19.25 16.06
N LYS A 54 21.46 20.57 15.95
CA LYS A 54 22.75 21.21 15.64
C LYS A 54 23.41 20.67 14.36
N VAL A 55 22.61 20.41 13.33
CA VAL A 55 23.08 19.95 12.01
C VAL A 55 22.61 20.88 10.90
N LYS A 56 23.21 20.76 9.72
CA LYS A 56 22.74 21.46 8.52
C LYS A 56 21.48 20.75 7.99
N VAL A 57 20.64 21.50 7.27
CA VAL A 57 19.50 20.94 6.54
C VAL A 57 20.03 19.97 5.48
N VAL A 58 19.49 18.75 5.47
CA VAL A 58 19.82 17.70 4.49
C VAL A 58 18.53 17.08 4.00
N THR A 59 18.20 17.32 2.73
CA THR A 59 16.97 16.86 2.08
C THR A 59 17.15 15.65 1.20
N ASN A 60 18.38 15.30 0.85
CA ASN A 60 18.73 14.33 -0.20
C ASN A 60 19.51 13.12 0.32
N ASP A 61 19.39 12.78 1.61
CA ASP A 61 20.01 11.56 2.15
C ASP A 61 19.47 10.31 1.41
N PRO A 62 20.35 9.48 0.80
CA PRO A 62 19.91 8.37 -0.04
C PRO A 62 19.04 7.32 0.69
N ASP A 63 19.26 7.12 1.99
CA ASP A 63 18.54 6.13 2.79
C ASP A 63 17.16 6.66 3.19
N VAL A 64 17.09 7.94 3.59
CA VAL A 64 15.81 8.61 3.87
C VAL A 64 14.94 8.67 2.62
N GLU A 65 15.51 9.11 1.49
CA GLU A 65 14.77 9.23 0.23
C GLU A 65 14.33 7.86 -0.31
N ARG A 66 15.04 6.77 0.03
CA ARG A 66 14.61 5.41 -0.30
C ARG A 66 13.33 5.01 0.43
N VAL A 67 13.28 5.22 1.75
CA VAL A 67 12.06 4.93 2.53
C VAL A 67 10.92 5.83 2.08
N ARG A 68 11.19 7.11 1.77
CA ARG A 68 10.17 8.03 1.25
C ARG A 68 9.60 7.59 -0.10
N ARG A 69 10.44 7.14 -1.05
CA ARG A 69 9.95 6.61 -2.32
C ARG A 69 9.12 5.34 -2.15
N ALA A 70 9.50 4.46 -1.23
CA ALA A 70 8.70 3.29 -0.91
C ALA A 70 7.33 3.69 -0.34
N HIS A 71 7.30 4.66 0.59
CA HIS A 71 6.06 5.18 1.17
C HIS A 71 5.21 5.94 0.15
N LEU A 72 5.82 6.72 -0.75
CA LEU A 72 5.11 7.40 -1.84
C LEU A 72 4.42 6.38 -2.76
N ASN A 73 5.12 5.30 -3.11
CA ASN A 73 4.52 4.24 -3.91
C ASN A 73 3.32 3.59 -3.20
N ASP A 74 3.35 3.49 -1.87
CA ASP A 74 2.17 3.04 -1.10
C ASP A 74 1.01 4.02 -1.20
N LEU A 75 1.29 5.32 -1.06
CA LEU A 75 0.28 6.39 -1.20
C LEU A 75 -0.33 6.43 -2.60
N GLU A 76 0.41 6.05 -3.64
CA GLU A 76 -0.08 6.02 -5.03
C GLU A 76 -0.91 4.76 -5.34
N ASN A 77 -0.65 3.62 -4.69
CA ASN A 77 -1.23 2.32 -5.09
C ASN A 77 -2.27 1.77 -4.10
N ILE A 78 -2.04 1.93 -2.79
CA ILE A 78 -2.92 1.35 -1.77
C ILE A 78 -4.30 2.03 -1.75
N PRO A 79 -4.42 3.38 -1.88
CA PRO A 79 -5.73 4.02 -1.98
C PRO A 79 -6.54 3.58 -3.21
N LEU A 80 -5.87 3.29 -4.34
CA LEU A 80 -6.52 2.74 -5.52
C LEU A 80 -7.12 1.36 -5.23
N PHE A 81 -6.38 0.52 -4.49
CA PHE A 81 -6.89 -0.77 -4.02
C PHE A 81 -8.09 -0.61 -3.06
N PHE A 82 -8.07 0.34 -2.13
CA PHE A 82 -9.21 0.59 -1.24
C PHE A 82 -10.45 0.98 -2.04
N ALA A 83 -10.30 1.93 -2.95
CA ALA A 83 -11.41 2.39 -3.79
C ALA A 83 -11.96 1.25 -4.65
N ILE A 84 -11.11 0.56 -5.41
CA ILE A 84 -11.58 -0.45 -6.37
C ILE A 84 -11.98 -1.76 -5.70
N GLY A 85 -11.33 -2.12 -4.60
CA GLY A 85 -11.67 -3.27 -3.79
C GLY A 85 -13.07 -3.12 -3.21
N PHE A 86 -13.41 -1.95 -2.66
CA PHE A 86 -14.76 -1.68 -2.19
C PHE A 86 -15.80 -1.82 -3.31
N LEU A 87 -15.57 -1.16 -4.46
CA LEU A 87 -16.48 -1.23 -5.60
C LEU A 87 -16.63 -2.66 -6.14
N TYR A 88 -15.55 -3.44 -6.16
CA TYR A 88 -15.57 -4.83 -6.62
C TYR A 88 -16.41 -5.74 -5.75
N ILE A 89 -16.53 -5.48 -4.44
CA ILE A 89 -17.40 -6.26 -3.54
C ILE A 89 -18.87 -6.06 -3.90
N LEU A 90 -19.23 -4.87 -4.39
CA LEU A 90 -20.59 -4.53 -4.79
C LEU A 90 -21.03 -5.27 -6.07
N THR A 91 -20.11 -5.88 -6.83
CA THR A 91 -20.44 -6.63 -8.04
C THR A 91 -20.82 -8.08 -7.77
N GLY A 92 -20.97 -8.50 -6.51
CA GLY A 92 -21.25 -9.88 -6.12
C GLY A 92 -20.20 -10.91 -6.64
N PRO A 93 -18.89 -10.68 -6.45
CA PRO A 93 -17.87 -11.55 -7.02
C PRO A 93 -17.84 -12.92 -6.33
N SER A 94 -17.27 -13.93 -7.01
CA SER A 94 -16.97 -15.22 -6.38
C SER A 94 -16.06 -15.04 -5.15
N ALA A 95 -16.49 -15.57 -4.00
CA ALA A 95 -15.80 -15.38 -2.73
C ALA A 95 -14.35 -15.84 -2.76
N THR A 96 -14.09 -17.03 -3.30
CA THR A 96 -12.74 -17.60 -3.43
C THR A 96 -11.82 -16.69 -4.24
N LEU A 97 -12.33 -16.15 -5.36
CA LEU A 97 -11.55 -15.27 -6.23
C LEU A 97 -11.25 -13.93 -5.55
N ALA A 98 -12.27 -13.29 -4.99
CA ALA A 98 -12.11 -11.98 -4.34
C ALA A 98 -11.15 -12.03 -3.15
N VAL A 99 -11.29 -13.04 -2.28
CA VAL A 99 -10.38 -13.25 -1.14
C VAL A 99 -8.94 -13.42 -1.60
N ASN A 100 -8.70 -14.21 -2.65
CA ASN A 100 -7.36 -14.42 -3.17
C ASN A 100 -6.79 -13.16 -3.85
N LEU A 101 -7.60 -12.37 -4.55
CA LEU A 101 -7.16 -11.08 -5.11
C LEU A 101 -6.72 -10.13 -4.00
N PHE A 102 -7.49 -9.99 -2.93
CA PHE A 102 -7.14 -9.13 -1.79
C PHE A 102 -5.87 -9.61 -1.09
N ARG A 103 -5.70 -10.93 -0.93
CA ARG A 103 -4.46 -11.53 -0.40
C ARG A 103 -3.25 -11.22 -1.26
N ILE A 104 -3.36 -11.42 -2.57
CA ILE A 104 -2.26 -11.18 -3.51
C ILE A 104 -1.88 -9.69 -3.46
N VAL A 105 -2.84 -8.76 -3.50
CA VAL A 105 -2.55 -7.33 -3.38
C VAL A 105 -1.85 -7.02 -2.05
N GLY A 106 -2.45 -7.43 -0.94
CA GLY A 106 -1.94 -7.14 0.39
C GLY A 106 -0.52 -7.67 0.63
N ILE A 107 -0.28 -8.95 0.32
CA ILE A 107 1.05 -9.57 0.44
C ILE A 107 2.04 -8.88 -0.50
N SER A 108 1.66 -8.64 -1.76
CA SER A 108 2.55 -8.00 -2.74
C SER A 108 2.98 -6.60 -2.30
N ARG A 109 2.08 -5.80 -1.72
CA ARG A 109 2.41 -4.47 -1.18
C ARG A 109 3.35 -4.54 0.04
N ILE A 110 3.16 -5.53 0.91
CA ILE A 110 4.06 -5.75 2.06
C ILE A 110 5.45 -6.17 1.56
N VAL A 111 5.52 -7.17 0.67
CA VAL A 111 6.78 -7.64 0.07
C VAL A 111 7.48 -6.49 -0.67
N HIS A 112 6.76 -5.70 -1.47
CA HIS A 112 7.31 -4.53 -2.16
C HIS A 112 7.97 -3.55 -1.17
N THR A 113 7.31 -3.29 -0.05
CA THR A 113 7.87 -2.41 1.01
C THR A 113 9.14 -3.00 1.61
N LEU A 114 9.14 -4.30 1.93
CA LEU A 114 10.28 -5.00 2.53
C LEU A 114 11.49 -4.99 1.61
N VAL A 115 11.33 -5.38 0.34
CA VAL A 115 12.43 -5.48 -0.63
C VAL A 115 12.98 -4.12 -1.08
N TYR A 116 12.22 -3.05 -0.84
CA TYR A 116 12.61 -1.69 -1.21
C TYR A 116 13.24 -0.92 -0.04
N ALA A 117 12.60 -0.93 1.14
CA ALA A 117 12.97 -0.05 2.25
C ALA A 117 13.70 -0.75 3.40
N VAL A 118 13.50 -2.06 3.61
CA VAL A 118 14.05 -2.79 4.78
C VAL A 118 15.26 -3.63 4.37
N VAL A 119 15.04 -4.58 3.46
CA VAL A 119 16.09 -5.43 2.89
C VAL A 119 16.23 -5.03 1.44
N VAL A 120 17.33 -4.35 1.12
CA VAL A 120 17.56 -3.89 -0.25
C VAL A 120 17.92 -5.08 -1.12
N ILE A 121 16.93 -5.60 -1.84
CA ILE A 121 17.14 -6.67 -2.82
C ILE A 121 17.34 -6.03 -4.20
N PRO A 122 18.36 -6.44 -4.97
CA PRO A 122 18.51 -5.98 -6.35
C PRO A 122 17.26 -6.28 -7.19
N GLN A 123 17.10 -5.55 -8.29
CA GLN A 123 16.09 -5.92 -9.29
C GLN A 123 16.29 -7.38 -9.72
N PRO A 124 15.22 -8.15 -10.00
CA PRO A 124 13.86 -7.73 -10.34
C PRO A 124 12.82 -7.79 -9.20
N ALA A 125 13.23 -8.12 -7.97
CA ALA A 125 12.30 -8.43 -6.87
C ALA A 125 11.24 -7.34 -6.62
N ARG A 126 11.64 -6.07 -6.63
CA ARG A 126 10.73 -4.92 -6.49
C ARG A 126 9.70 -4.85 -7.62
N GLY A 127 10.13 -5.06 -8.87
CA GLY A 127 9.23 -5.00 -10.02
C GLY A 127 8.20 -6.11 -10.00
N LEU A 128 8.62 -7.34 -9.65
CA LEU A 128 7.74 -8.49 -9.49
C LEU A 128 6.69 -8.26 -8.39
N ALA A 129 7.12 -7.76 -7.22
CA ALA A 129 6.21 -7.45 -6.12
C ALA A 129 5.22 -6.31 -6.47
N TRP A 130 5.67 -5.31 -7.23
CA TRP A 130 4.78 -4.25 -7.71
C TRP A 130 3.72 -4.80 -8.67
N MET A 131 4.11 -5.62 -9.65
CA MET A 131 3.20 -6.26 -10.60
C MET A 131 2.16 -7.15 -9.91
N GLY A 132 2.56 -7.84 -8.83
CA GLY A 132 1.67 -8.66 -8.02
C GLY A 132 0.47 -7.90 -7.45
N ALA A 133 0.62 -6.61 -7.12
CA ALA A 133 -0.51 -5.77 -6.70
C ALA A 133 -1.18 -5.05 -7.88
N TYR A 134 -0.42 -4.72 -8.93
CA TYR A 134 -0.89 -3.91 -10.04
C TYR A 134 -1.95 -4.63 -10.89
N PHE A 135 -1.67 -5.87 -11.31
CA PHE A 135 -2.59 -6.61 -12.18
C PHE A 135 -3.92 -6.99 -11.51
N PRO A 136 -3.97 -7.46 -10.25
CA PRO A 136 -5.23 -7.68 -9.56
C PRO A 136 -6.07 -6.41 -9.42
N THR A 137 -5.43 -5.25 -9.15
CA THR A 137 -6.12 -3.97 -9.05
C THR A 137 -6.77 -3.59 -10.39
N TRP A 138 -6.04 -3.76 -11.50
CA TRP A 138 -6.57 -3.58 -12.85
C TRP A 138 -7.71 -4.54 -13.18
N TYR A 139 -7.57 -5.82 -12.83
CA TYR A 139 -8.61 -6.81 -13.03
C TYR A 139 -9.92 -6.41 -12.32
N MET A 140 -9.82 -6.02 -11.05
CA MET A 140 -10.98 -5.54 -10.29
C MET A 140 -11.59 -4.29 -10.94
N ALA A 141 -10.77 -3.37 -11.44
CA ALA A 141 -11.26 -2.17 -12.12
C ALA A 141 -12.08 -2.49 -13.37
N VAL A 142 -11.55 -3.36 -14.23
CA VAL A 142 -12.27 -3.78 -15.44
C VAL A 142 -13.56 -4.52 -15.09
N LYS A 143 -13.54 -5.39 -14.07
CA LYS A 143 -14.74 -6.10 -13.61
C LYS A 143 -15.82 -5.16 -13.08
N VAL A 144 -15.42 -4.14 -12.31
CA VAL A 144 -16.35 -3.11 -11.83
C VAL A 144 -16.96 -2.36 -13.01
N LEU A 145 -16.16 -1.92 -13.99
CA LEU A 145 -16.70 -1.24 -15.17
C LEU A 145 -17.71 -2.10 -15.94
N LEU A 146 -17.41 -3.38 -16.14
CA LEU A 146 -18.29 -4.30 -16.86
C LEU A 146 -19.56 -4.68 -16.09
N ALA A 147 -19.59 -4.51 -14.76
CA ALA A 147 -20.74 -4.86 -13.94
C ALA A 147 -21.79 -3.74 -13.87
N PHE A 148 -21.41 -2.49 -14.19
CA PHE A 148 -22.26 -1.30 -14.04
C PHE A 148 -22.54 -0.56 -15.37
N ILE A 149 -22.28 -1.22 -16.50
CA ILE A 149 -22.68 -0.79 -17.85
C ILE A 149 -23.70 -1.80 -18.35
#